data_AF-A0A968NWI5-F1
#
_entry.id   AF-A0A968NWI5-F1
#
_cell.length_a   1.000
_cell.length_b   1.000
_cell.length_c   1.000
_cell.angle_alpha   90.00
_cell.angle_beta   90.00
_cell.angle_gamma   90.00
#
_symmetry.space_group_name_H-M   'P 1'
#
loop_
_entity.id
_entity.type
_entity.pdbx_description
1 polymer ?
#
loop_
_entity_poly.entity_id
_entity_poly.type
_entity_poly.pdbx_seq_one_letter_code
_entity_poly.pdbx_strand_id
1 'polypeptide(L)' 'MTLQELQNQVLQLSIRDRWQLVQSVLTSIQQETLSSAVAKSSANLTSALDPWTQSLIGVIQLNAEDSAKSYEDYLEEKYS' A
#
# COMPACT_ATOMS: atom_id res chain seq x y z
N MET A 1 13.45 25.12 -3.72
CA MET A 1 13.75 23.69 -3.97
C MET A 1 12.81 23.22 -5.05
N THR A 2 13.31 22.63 -6.14
CA THR A 2 12.45 22.07 -7.20
C THR A 2 12.19 20.59 -6.91
N LEU A 3 11.11 20.03 -7.49
CA LEU A 3 10.82 18.60 -7.37
C LEU A 3 12.00 17.74 -7.87
N GLN A 4 12.66 18.20 -8.93
CA GLN A 4 13.82 17.53 -9.51
C GLN A 4 15.03 17.53 -8.56
N GLU A 5 15.27 18.65 -7.86
CA GLU A 5 16.30 18.74 -6.82
C GLU A 5 16.05 17.75 -5.68
N LEU A 6 14.79 17.61 -5.25
CA LEU A 6 14.39 16.68 -4.20
C LEU A 6 14.57 15.22 -4.65
N GLN A 7 14.15 14.89 -5.87
CA GLN A 7 14.35 13.54 -6.43
C GLN A 7 15.84 13.18 -6.46
N ASN A 8 16.69 14.10 -6.94
CA ASN A 8 18.13 13.89 -6.97
C ASN A 8 18.70 13.65 -5.57
N GLN A 9 18.23 14.36 -4.54
CA GLN A 9 18.65 14.16 -3.15
C GLN A 9 18.19 12.81 -2.59
N VAL A 10 16.95 12.39 -2.87
CA VAL A 10 16.43 11.09 -2.41
C VAL A 10 17.19 9.93 -3.03
N LEU A 11 17.62 10.05 -4.29
CA LEU A 11 18.40 9.01 -4.98
C LEU A 11 19.80 8.80 -4.36
N GLN A 12 20.38 9.82 -3.73
CA GLN A 12 21.68 9.74 -3.04
C GLN A 12 21.60 9.04 -1.68
N LEU A 13 20.40 8.88 -1.11
CA LEU A 13 20.20 8.19 0.16
C LEU A 13 20.47 6.69 0.03
N SER A 14 20.82 6.02 1.14
CA SER A 14 20.88 4.56 1.14
C SER A 14 19.49 3.96 0.87
N ILE A 15 19.44 2.72 0.37
CA ILE A 15 18.15 2.03 0.15
C ILE A 15 17.30 1.98 1.43
N ARG A 16 17.93 1.84 2.60
CA ARG A 16 17.27 1.84 3.90
C ARG A 16 16.61 3.18 4.18
N ASP A 17 17.34 4.28 4.02
CA ASP A 17 16.84 5.62 4.34
C ASP A 17 15.70 6.02 3.39
N ARG A 18 15.79 5.63 2.11
CA ARG A 18 14.70 5.81 1.15
C ARG A 18 13.43 5.09 1.59
N TRP A 19 13.55 3.84 2.04
CA TRP A 19 12.41 3.09 2.56
C TRP A 19 11.82 3.71 3.84
N GLN A 20 12.66 4.20 4.76
CA GLN A 20 12.19 4.91 5.95
C GLN A 20 11.42 6.19 5.60
N LEU A 21 11.87 6.93 4.58
CA LEU A 21 11.17 8.12 4.09
C LEU A 21 9.80 7.77 3.50
N VAL A 22 9.73 6.73 2.66
CA VAL A 22 8.46 6.22 2.13
C VAL A 22 7.52 5.81 3.25
N GLN A 23 8.02 5.06 4.24
CA GLN A 23 7.23 4.62 5.39
C GLN A 23 6.70 5.80 6.21
N SER A 24 7.52 6.84 6.41
CA SER A 24 7.10 8.06 7.12
C SER A 24 6.01 8.81 6.36
N VAL A 25 6.14 8.96 5.04
CA VAL A 25 5.13 9.62 4.20
C VAL A 25 3.82 8.84 4.21
N LEU A 26 3.89 7.52 4.03
CA LEU A 26 2.69 6.65 4.10
C LEU A 26 2.01 6.73 5.45
N THR A 27 2.78 6.75 6.54
CA THR A 27 2.25 6.90 7.91
C THR A 27 1.56 8.25 8.10
N SER A 28 2.14 9.33 7.56
CA SER A 28 1.52 10.66 7.61
C SER A 28 0.20 10.69 6.86
N ILE A 29 0.16 10.15 5.64
CA ILE A 29 -1.07 10.05 4.83
C ILE A 29 -2.11 9.19 5.56
N GLN A 30 -1.70 8.08 6.15
CA GLN A 30 -2.58 7.22 6.94
C GLN A 30 -3.17 7.96 8.15
N GLN A 31 -2.37 8.73 8.88
CA GLN A 31 -2.86 9.52 10.03
C GLN A 31 -3.85 10.61 9.60
N GLU A 32 -3.59 11.30 8.49
CA GLU A 32 -4.47 12.32 7.94
C GLU A 32 -5.80 11.71 7.45
N THR A 33 -5.72 10.58 6.74
CA THR A 33 -6.91 9.87 6.22
C THR A 33 -7.73 9.23 7.32
N LEU A 34 -7.12 8.62 8.34
CA LEU A 34 -7.84 8.07 9.50
C LEU A 34 -8.50 9.17 10.32
N SER A 35 -7.83 10.31 10.54
CA SER A 35 -8.44 11.46 11.23
C SER A 35 -9.64 12.01 10.46
N SER A 36 -9.60 11.98 9.12
CA SER A 36 -10.73 12.35 8.25
C SER A 36 -11.83 11.28 8.21
N ALA A 37 -11.47 10.00 8.30
CA ALA A 37 -12.41 8.87 8.29
C ALA A 37 -13.20 8.75 9.60
N VAL A 38 -12.64 9.14 10.75
CA VAL A 38 -13.38 9.18 12.03
C VAL A 38 -14.54 10.18 11.99
N ALA A 39 -14.48 11.23 11.15
CA ALA A 39 -15.60 12.14 10.92
C ALA A 39 -16.70 11.56 9.99
N LYS A 40 -16.42 10.46 9.28
CA LYS A 40 -17.37 9.73 8.43
C LYS A 40 -17.56 8.34 8.99
N SER A 41 -18.40 8.19 10.01
CA SER A 41 -18.77 6.91 10.61
C SER A 41 -19.15 5.85 9.56
N SER A 42 -18.15 5.04 9.18
CA SER A 42 -18.00 3.63 9.54
C SER A 42 -19.24 2.75 9.35
N ALA A 43 -19.48 2.30 8.11
CA ALA A 43 -20.07 0.98 7.81
C ALA A 43 -20.05 0.66 6.30
N ASN A 44 -20.16 1.68 5.43
CA ASN A 44 -20.49 1.46 4.01
C ASN A 44 -19.43 1.96 3.00
N LEU A 45 -18.30 2.53 3.44
CA LEU A 45 -17.27 3.02 2.52
C LEU A 45 -16.18 1.98 2.23
N THR A 46 -15.96 1.04 3.13
CA THR A 46 -14.93 0.00 2.96
C THR A 46 -15.32 -1.05 1.93
N SER A 47 -16.62 -1.30 1.73
CA SER A 47 -17.15 -2.18 0.67
C SER A 47 -17.09 -1.59 -0.74
N ALA A 48 -16.84 -0.28 -0.86
CA ALA A 48 -16.68 0.41 -2.14
C ALA A 48 -15.21 0.50 -2.61
N LEU A 49 -14.26 0.11 -1.77
CA LEU A 49 -12.83 0.09 -2.10
C LEU A 49 -12.47 -1.19 -2.85
N ASP A 50 -11.46 -1.13 -3.72
CA ASP A 50 -10.94 -2.33 -4.37
C ASP A 50 -10.39 -3.35 -3.35
N PRO A 51 -10.46 -4.67 -3.64
CA PRO A 51 -10.02 -5.72 -2.72
C PRO A 51 -8.58 -5.55 -2.21
N TRP A 52 -7.66 -5.11 -3.06
CA TRP A 52 -6.26 -4.91 -2.67
C TRP A 52 -6.10 -3.79 -1.61
N THR A 53 -6.89 -2.73 -1.69
CA THR A 53 -6.91 -1.63 -0.72
C THR A 53 -7.53 -2.07 0.60
N GLN A 54 -8.61 -2.86 0.53
CA GLN A 54 -9.21 -3.46 1.72
C GLN A 54 -8.24 -4.42 2.43
N SER A 55 -7.42 -5.16 1.67
CA SER A 55 -6.37 -6.03 2.22
C SER A 55 -5.26 -5.24 2.92
N LEU A 56 -4.81 -4.14 2.33
CA LEU A 56 -3.79 -3.26 2.92
C LEU A 56 -4.24 -2.60 4.24
N ILE A 57 -5.53 -2.30 4.36
CA ILE A 57 -6.13 -1.71 5.58
C ILE A 57 -6.50 -2.81 6.61
N GLY A 58 -6.35 -4.10 6.26
CA GLY A 58 -6.65 -5.23 7.14
C GLY A 58 -8.15 -5.49 7.33
N VAL A 59 -8.98 -5.00 6.40
CA VAL A 59 -10.45 -5.16 6.44
C VAL A 59 -10.88 -6.53 5.92
N ILE A 60 -10.16 -7.08 4.94
CA ILE A 60 -10.35 -8.45 4.47
C ILE A 60 -9.15 -9.31 4.84
N GLN A 61 -9.42 -10.40 5.57
CA GLN A 61 -8.52 -11.53 5.68
C GLN A 61 -8.59 -12.30 4.36
N LEU A 62 -7.66 -12.01 3.46
CA LEU A 62 -7.43 -12.89 2.31
C LEU A 62 -6.82 -14.17 2.88
N ASN A 63 -7.56 -15.28 2.82
CA ASN A 63 -7.02 -16.60 3.12
C ASN A 63 -5.77 -16.80 2.25
N ALA A 64 -4.60 -16.83 2.90
CA ALA A 64 -3.31 -16.89 2.23
C ALA A 64 -3.14 -18.19 1.43
N GLU A 65 -3.91 -19.22 1.78
CA GLU A 65 -3.89 -20.53 1.14
C GLU A 65 -4.44 -20.54 -0.31
N ASP A 66 -5.40 -19.69 -0.67
CA ASP A 66 -5.98 -19.67 -2.04
C ASP A 66 -5.19 -18.78 -3.01
N SER A 67 -4.57 -17.69 -2.52
CA SER A 67 -3.82 -16.77 -3.39
C SER A 67 -2.46 -17.31 -3.82
N ALA A 68 -1.83 -18.16 -3.01
CA ALA A 68 -0.51 -18.72 -3.32
C ALA A 68 -0.59 -19.76 -4.46
N LYS A 69 -1.58 -20.65 -4.41
CA LYS A 69 -1.84 -21.64 -5.48
C LYS A 69 -2.15 -20.98 -6.82
N SER A 70 -3.01 -19.96 -6.81
CA SER A 70 -3.40 -19.25 -8.03
C SER A 70 -2.25 -18.46 -8.68
N TYR A 71 -1.24 -18.02 -7.89
CA TYR A 71 -0.10 -17.28 -8.43
C TYR A 71 0.95 -18.22 -9.03
N GLU A 72 1.17 -19.40 -8.44
CA GLU A 72 2.05 -20.42 -8.99
C GLU A 72 1.53 -20.94 -10.35
N ASP A 73 0.23 -21.23 -10.45
CA ASP A 73 -0.40 -21.69 -11.71
C ASP A 73 -0.26 -20.65 -12.85
N TYR A 74 -0.44 -19.36 -12.53
CA TYR A 74 -0.28 -18.26 -13.50
C TYR A 74 1.16 -18.16 -14.01
N LEU A 75 2.15 -18.34 -13.14
CA LEU A 75 3.55 -18.30 -13.53
C LEU A 75 3.92 -19.50 -14.42
N GLU A 76 3.36 -20.67 -14.14
CA GLU A 76 3.60 -21.86 -14.97
C GLU A 76 3.01 -21.69 -16.38
N GLU A 77 1.79 -21.16 -16.51
CA GLU A 77 1.17 -20.88 -17.82
C GLU A 77 1.94 -19.82 -18.63
N LYS A 78 2.43 -18.77 -17.98
CA LYS A 78 3.08 -17.65 -18.67
C LYS A 78 4.49 -18.02 -19.17
N TYR A 79 5.18 -18.94 -18.51
CA TYR A 79 6.59 -19.23 -18.75
C TYR A 79 6.90 -20.69 -19.20
N SER A 80 5.88 -21.51 -19.47
CA SER A 80 6.00 -22.80 -20.17
C SER A 80 5.90 -22.64 -21.69
#